data_AF-A0A1F3CM23-F1
#
_entry.id   AF-A0A1F3CM23-F1
#
_cell.length_a   1.000
_cell.length_b   1.000
_cell.length_c   1.000
_cell.angle_alpha   90.00
_cell.angle_beta   90.00
_cell.angle_gamma   90.00
#
_symmetry.space_group_name_H-M   'P 1'
#
loop_
_entity.id
_entity.type
_entity.pdbx_description
1 polymer ?
#
loop_
_entity_poly.entity_id
_entity_poly.type
_entity_poly.pdbx_seq_one_letter_code
_entity_poly.pdbx_strand_id
1 'polypeptide(L)'
;MAVKRKKASRGRVARRRAAGVAGRGSGRSGGPAAELAEFEKQTAGARNWGHPGMAAVLKGISVEEATWKPAPDAHSIWEEVNHIIYWAEDVLMQLENRGVPRPQAWPAAEGGGSEWKRAVARAARVHAALVRRIASMSPAALNRKSQKTRYSNAQLILGGISHTAYHTGRIALLKRVHQHVHQPAAPAV
;
A
#
# COMPACT_ATOMS: atom_id res chain seq x y z
N MET A 1 -1.74 22.77 -73.47
CA MET A 1 -1.82 21.93 -72.26
C MET A 1 -1.87 22.83 -71.03
N ALA A 2 -3.01 22.87 -70.31
CA ALA A 2 -3.10 23.49 -68.99
C ALA A 2 -4.26 22.83 -68.22
N VAL A 3 -3.94 22.00 -67.24
CA VAL A 3 -4.88 21.22 -66.43
C VAL A 3 -5.45 22.12 -65.33
N LYS A 4 -6.74 22.48 -65.41
CA LYS A 4 -7.48 23.10 -64.30
C LYS A 4 -7.87 22.03 -63.28
N ARG A 5 -7.17 21.99 -62.14
CA ARG A 5 -7.55 21.15 -60.99
C ARG A 5 -8.71 21.80 -60.22
N LYS A 6 -9.85 21.10 -60.12
CA LYS A 6 -10.99 21.46 -59.24
C LYS A 6 -10.54 21.40 -57.77
N LYS A 7 -10.80 22.47 -57.00
CA LYS A 7 -10.61 22.50 -55.53
C LYS A 7 -11.62 21.56 -54.87
N ALA A 8 -11.13 20.59 -54.10
CA ALA A 8 -11.95 19.75 -53.22
C ALA A 8 -12.42 20.57 -52.01
N SER A 9 -13.73 20.51 -51.70
CA SER A 9 -14.30 21.09 -50.49
C SER A 9 -13.91 20.23 -49.28
N ARG A 10 -13.18 20.82 -48.34
CA ARG A 10 -12.93 20.20 -47.03
C ARG A 10 -14.12 20.47 -46.12
N GLY A 11 -14.90 19.42 -45.85
CA GLY A 11 -15.97 19.43 -44.85
C GLY A 11 -15.44 19.82 -43.46
N ARG A 12 -16.13 20.74 -42.81
CA ARG A 12 -15.80 21.25 -41.48
C ARG A 12 -16.27 20.23 -40.45
N VAL A 13 -15.36 19.43 -39.88
CA VAL A 13 -15.68 18.52 -38.78
C VAL A 13 -15.92 19.36 -37.52
N ALA A 14 -17.18 19.42 -37.09
CA ALA A 14 -17.57 20.07 -35.85
C ALA A 14 -16.96 19.30 -34.65
N ARG A 15 -16.01 19.94 -33.96
CA ARG A 15 -15.50 19.43 -32.68
C ARG A 15 -16.59 19.57 -31.63
N ARG A 16 -17.23 18.46 -31.26
CA ARG A 16 -18.06 18.39 -30.04
C ARG A 16 -17.15 18.65 -28.84
N ARG A 17 -17.32 19.80 -28.18
CA ARG A 17 -16.79 20.00 -26.82
C ARG A 17 -17.61 19.10 -25.90
N ALA A 18 -16.97 18.09 -25.32
CA ALA A 18 -17.54 17.39 -24.18
C ALA A 18 -17.68 18.41 -23.05
N ALA A 19 -18.92 18.72 -22.67
CA ALA A 19 -19.22 19.47 -21.47
C ALA A 19 -18.70 18.65 -20.29
N GLY A 20 -17.70 19.16 -19.58
CA GLY A 20 -17.28 18.60 -18.31
C GLY A 20 -18.46 18.63 -17.36
N VAL A 21 -18.87 17.46 -16.86
CA VAL A 21 -19.74 17.37 -15.72
C VAL A 21 -18.96 17.93 -14.54
N ALA A 22 -19.22 19.19 -14.20
CA ALA A 22 -18.83 19.76 -12.93
C ALA A 22 -19.63 19.04 -11.85
N GLY A 23 -19.03 17.97 -11.31
CA GLY A 23 -19.54 17.30 -10.13
C GLY A 23 -19.55 18.30 -8.98
N ARG A 24 -20.76 18.65 -8.53
CA ARG A 24 -20.98 19.35 -7.27
C ARG A 24 -20.54 18.40 -6.15
N GLY A 25 -19.35 18.63 -5.62
CA GLY A 25 -18.87 18.01 -4.39
C GLY A 25 -18.65 19.09 -3.33
N SER A 26 -19.70 19.46 -2.61
CA SER A 26 -19.57 20.14 -1.32
C SER A 26 -19.15 19.11 -0.27
N GLY A 27 -17.88 18.75 -0.28
CA GLY A 27 -17.20 18.06 0.81
C GLY A 27 -15.83 18.71 0.94
N ARG A 28 -15.45 19.19 2.12
CA ARG A 28 -14.09 19.70 2.36
C ARG A 28 -13.12 18.58 1.98
N SER A 29 -12.54 18.62 0.79
CA SER A 29 -11.37 17.80 0.48
C SER A 29 -10.32 18.20 1.49
N GLY A 30 -9.93 17.26 2.34
CA GLY A 30 -8.84 17.51 3.26
C GLY A 30 -7.60 17.85 2.44
N GLY A 31 -6.73 18.73 2.95
CA GLY A 31 -5.48 19.05 2.26
C GLY A 31 -4.60 17.81 2.05
N PRO A 32 -3.42 17.95 1.42
CA PRO A 32 -2.57 16.81 1.04
C PRO A 32 -2.30 15.78 2.16
N ALA A 33 -2.25 16.21 3.42
CA ALA A 33 -2.11 15.33 4.58
C ALA A 33 -3.31 14.38 4.75
N ALA A 34 -4.53 14.85 4.57
CA ALA A 34 -5.72 14.02 4.68
C ALA A 34 -5.80 12.99 3.54
N GLU A 35 -5.46 13.40 2.32
CA GLU A 35 -5.39 12.49 1.15
C GLU A 35 -4.36 11.37 1.38
N LEU A 36 -3.17 11.71 1.88
CA LEU A 36 -2.15 10.72 2.22
C LEU A 36 -2.60 9.78 3.36
N ALA A 37 -3.25 10.33 4.40
CA ALA A 37 -3.76 9.54 5.51
C ALA A 37 -4.86 8.56 5.08
N GLU A 38 -5.78 8.99 4.22
CA GLU A 38 -6.80 8.12 3.66
C GLU A 38 -6.17 7.05 2.77
N PHE A 39 -5.13 7.39 1.99
CA PHE A 39 -4.45 6.42 1.15
C PHE A 39 -3.66 5.37 1.94
N GLU A 40 -3.01 5.77 3.04
CA GLU A 40 -2.40 4.88 4.02
C GLU A 40 -3.45 3.93 4.64
N LYS A 41 -4.59 4.47 5.07
CA LYS A 41 -5.70 3.70 5.64
C LYS A 41 -6.23 2.65 4.66
N GLN A 42 -6.39 3.01 3.39
CA GLN A 42 -6.85 2.10 2.34
C GLN A 42 -5.84 1.00 2.05
N THR A 43 -4.55 1.34 2.00
CA THR A 43 -3.45 0.40 1.73
C THR A 43 -3.29 -0.62 2.85
N ALA A 44 -3.33 -0.19 4.12
CA ALA A 44 -3.29 -1.10 5.26
C ALA A 44 -4.62 -1.83 5.53
N GLY A 45 -5.73 -1.25 5.08
CA GLY A 45 -7.09 -1.71 5.35
C GLY A 45 -7.62 -2.73 4.35
N ALA A 46 -8.84 -2.50 3.87
CA ALA A 46 -9.56 -3.45 3.04
C ALA A 46 -9.14 -3.42 1.57
N ARG A 47 -8.95 -2.22 1.00
CA ARG A 47 -8.71 -2.03 -0.42
C ARG A 47 -8.22 -0.61 -0.69
N ASN A 48 -7.35 -0.47 -1.68
CA ASN A 48 -7.01 0.81 -2.31
C ASN A 48 -7.38 0.81 -3.81
N TRP A 49 -6.96 1.84 -4.56
CA TRP A 49 -7.32 1.99 -5.99
C TRP A 49 -6.93 0.79 -6.87
N GLY A 50 -5.84 0.10 -6.53
CA GLY A 50 -5.21 -0.88 -7.42
C GLY A 50 -5.23 -2.32 -6.91
N HIS A 51 -5.41 -2.56 -5.61
CA HIS A 51 -5.32 -3.90 -5.04
C HIS A 51 -6.07 -4.06 -3.70
N PRO A 52 -6.32 -5.30 -3.24
CA PRO A 52 -6.74 -5.55 -1.86
C PRO A 52 -5.72 -4.97 -0.87
N GLY A 53 -6.20 -4.36 0.20
CA GLY A 53 -5.36 -3.86 1.28
C GLY A 53 -4.85 -4.98 2.17
N MET A 54 -3.86 -4.67 3.00
CA MET A 54 -3.19 -5.66 3.83
C MET A 54 -4.17 -6.44 4.72
N ALA A 55 -5.09 -5.76 5.41
CA ALA A 55 -6.04 -6.43 6.29
C ALA A 55 -6.97 -7.41 5.53
N ALA A 56 -7.34 -7.10 4.29
CA ALA A 56 -8.13 -8.02 3.47
C ALA A 56 -7.32 -9.26 3.06
N VAL A 57 -6.05 -9.10 2.68
CA VAL A 57 -5.17 -10.22 2.31
C VAL A 57 -4.92 -11.14 3.50
N LEU A 58 -4.67 -10.57 4.68
CA LEU A 58 -4.40 -11.32 5.91
C LEU A 58 -5.61 -12.07 6.48
N LYS A 59 -6.82 -11.73 6.02
CA LYS A 59 -8.04 -12.37 6.51
C LYS A 59 -8.01 -13.88 6.26
N GLY A 60 -8.24 -14.66 7.31
CA GLY A 60 -8.38 -16.12 7.26
C GLY A 60 -7.07 -16.90 7.16
N ILE A 61 -5.91 -16.23 7.21
CA ILE A 61 -4.61 -16.91 7.23
C ILE A 61 -4.41 -17.59 8.59
N SER A 62 -4.25 -18.92 8.58
CA SER A 62 -3.94 -19.71 9.77
C SER A 62 -2.48 -19.52 10.19
N VAL A 63 -2.10 -19.98 11.39
CA VAL A 63 -0.70 -19.88 11.81
C VAL A 63 0.19 -20.82 10.99
N GLU A 64 -0.33 -21.98 10.61
CA GLU A 64 0.37 -22.95 9.76
C GLU A 64 0.70 -22.31 8.40
N GLU A 65 -0.29 -21.70 7.76
CA GLU A 65 -0.09 -20.93 6.52
C GLU A 65 0.86 -19.73 6.73
N ALA A 66 0.74 -19.03 7.87
CA ALA A 66 1.59 -17.87 8.17
C ALA A 66 3.07 -18.24 8.35
N THR A 67 3.34 -19.43 8.91
CA THR A 67 4.70 -19.94 9.15
C THR A 67 5.30 -20.67 7.95
N TRP A 68 4.48 -21.07 6.98
CA TRP A 68 4.94 -21.79 5.80
C TRP A 68 5.93 -20.96 4.96
N LYS A 69 6.97 -21.63 4.49
CA LYS A 69 7.98 -21.08 3.60
C LYS A 69 7.99 -21.87 2.27
N PRO A 70 7.99 -21.18 1.11
CA PRO A 70 8.07 -21.87 -0.19
C PRO A 70 9.46 -22.45 -0.48
N ALA A 71 10.50 -21.94 0.19
CA ALA A 71 11.88 -22.42 0.13
C ALA A 71 12.62 -22.08 1.44
N PRO A 72 13.72 -22.76 1.80
CA PRO A 72 14.44 -22.51 3.05
C PRO A 72 14.94 -21.07 3.23
N ASP A 73 15.30 -20.40 2.14
CA ASP A 73 15.82 -19.04 2.08
C ASP A 73 14.73 -17.98 1.83
N ALA A 74 13.48 -18.41 1.58
CA ALA A 74 12.35 -17.52 1.37
C ALA A 74 11.73 -17.07 2.70
N HIS A 75 11.11 -15.89 2.67
CA HIS A 75 10.34 -15.38 3.81
C HIS A 75 8.94 -16.01 3.88
N SER A 76 8.51 -16.31 5.10
CA SER A 76 7.12 -16.71 5.38
C SER A 76 6.19 -15.49 5.38
N ILE A 77 4.88 -15.73 5.31
CA ILE A 77 3.88 -14.65 5.41
C ILE A 77 4.04 -13.88 6.74
N TRP A 78 4.36 -14.57 7.83
CA TRP A 78 4.58 -13.91 9.11
C TRP A 78 5.84 -13.04 9.10
N GLU A 79 6.94 -13.50 8.52
CA GLU A 79 8.15 -12.68 8.37
C GLU A 79 7.89 -11.43 7.51
N GLU A 80 7.09 -11.53 6.45
CA GLU A 80 6.63 -10.37 5.66
C GLU A 80 5.83 -9.38 6.52
N VAL A 81 4.88 -9.85 7.33
CA VAL A 81 4.10 -9.00 8.24
C VAL A 81 4.99 -8.31 9.27
N ASN A 82 5.94 -9.05 9.86
CA ASN A 82 6.89 -8.49 10.82
C ASN A 82 7.77 -7.42 10.18
N HIS A 83 8.19 -7.63 8.92
CA HIS A 83 8.94 -6.66 8.15
C HIS A 83 8.13 -5.39 7.85
N ILE A 84 6.86 -5.53 7.47
CA ILE A 84 5.95 -4.38 7.29
C ILE A 84 5.81 -3.59 8.60
N ILE A 85 5.55 -4.28 9.72
CA ILE A 85 5.43 -3.65 11.04
C ILE A 85 6.71 -2.87 11.38
N TYR A 86 7.87 -3.48 11.14
CA TYR A 86 9.16 -2.85 11.37
C TYR A 86 9.29 -1.55 10.58
N TRP A 87 9.01 -1.53 9.29
CA TRP A 87 9.14 -0.29 8.52
C TRP A 87 8.06 0.74 8.83
N ALA A 88 6.82 0.32 9.09
CA ALA A 88 5.73 1.21 9.48
C ALA A 88 6.04 1.94 10.81
N GLU A 89 6.57 1.21 11.79
CA GLU A 89 7.00 1.81 13.06
C GLU A 89 8.21 2.75 12.87
N ASP A 90 9.09 2.49 11.90
CA ASP A 90 10.25 3.35 11.63
C ASP A 90 9.79 4.67 11.02
N VAL A 91 8.91 4.61 10.02
CA VAL A 91 8.27 5.79 9.44
C VAL A 91 7.56 6.60 10.54
N LEU A 92 6.77 5.95 11.40
CA LEU A 92 6.08 6.62 12.50
C LEU A 92 7.06 7.34 13.44
N MET A 93 8.13 6.65 13.85
CA MET A 93 9.19 7.23 14.67
C MET A 93 9.85 8.45 14.01
N GLN A 94 10.08 8.40 12.71
CA GLN A 94 10.65 9.53 11.96
C GLN A 94 9.67 10.72 11.89
N LEU A 95 8.38 10.48 11.64
CA LEU A 95 7.34 11.52 11.62
C LEU A 95 7.11 12.17 12.99
N GLU A 96 7.48 11.47 14.06
CA GLU A 96 7.43 11.93 15.45
C GLU A 96 8.79 12.48 15.94
N ASN A 97 9.81 12.49 15.08
CA ASN A 97 11.20 12.88 15.42
C ASN A 97 11.77 12.16 16.65
N ARG A 98 11.41 10.88 16.87
CA ARG A 98 11.85 10.08 18.03
C ARG A 98 12.76 8.92 17.66
N GLY A 99 13.69 8.54 18.55
CA GLY A 99 14.59 7.38 18.37
C GLY A 99 15.73 7.62 17.38
N VAL A 100 16.38 6.57 16.88
CA VAL A 100 17.40 6.60 15.80
C VAL A 100 16.91 5.82 14.58
N PRO A 101 17.41 6.08 13.35
CA PRO A 101 17.12 5.22 12.19
C PRO A 101 17.43 3.78 12.51
N ARG A 102 16.52 2.90 12.11
CA ARG A 102 16.71 1.46 12.29
C ARG A 102 17.47 0.84 11.12
N PRO A 103 18.34 -0.16 11.36
CA PRO A 103 19.02 -0.89 10.29
C PRO A 103 18.01 -1.70 9.46
N GLN A 104 18.42 -2.19 8.29
CA GLN A 104 17.60 -3.17 7.58
C GLN A 104 17.46 -4.44 8.44
N ALA A 105 16.21 -4.88 8.68
CA ALA A 105 15.95 -6.10 9.46
C ALA A 105 14.77 -6.91 8.91
N TRP A 106 14.79 -8.20 9.22
CA TRP A 106 13.72 -9.16 8.99
C TRP A 106 13.43 -9.87 10.32
N PRO A 107 12.56 -9.29 11.17
CA PRO A 107 12.28 -9.89 12.47
C PRO A 107 11.67 -11.29 12.31
N ALA A 108 12.21 -12.26 13.04
CA ALA A 108 11.82 -13.66 12.94
C ALA A 108 10.33 -13.88 13.27
N ALA A 109 9.75 -14.90 12.66
CA ALA A 109 8.45 -15.42 13.05
C ALA A 109 8.62 -16.43 14.19
N GLU A 110 8.11 -16.11 15.37
CA GLU A 110 8.29 -16.91 16.59
C GLU A 110 6.97 -17.12 17.32
N GLY A 111 6.78 -18.34 17.83
CA GLY A 111 5.62 -18.74 18.62
C GLY A 111 4.50 -19.38 17.79
N GLY A 112 3.27 -19.29 18.28
CA GLY A 112 2.12 -19.99 17.72
C GLY A 112 0.98 -19.05 17.31
N GLY A 113 -0.23 -19.59 17.23
CA GLY A 113 -1.40 -18.85 16.75
C GLY A 113 -1.74 -17.60 17.58
N SER A 114 -1.35 -17.56 18.85
CA SER A 114 -1.56 -16.39 19.71
C SER A 114 -0.62 -15.23 19.33
N GLU A 115 0.65 -15.54 19.07
CA GLU A 115 1.70 -14.61 18.64
C GLU A 115 1.40 -14.10 17.22
N TRP A 116 0.93 -14.97 16.33
CA TRP A 116 0.47 -14.57 14.99
C TRP A 116 -0.66 -13.55 15.07
N LYS A 117 -1.70 -13.81 15.87
CA LYS A 117 -2.79 -12.84 16.11
C LYS A 117 -2.28 -11.52 16.68
N ARG A 118 -1.29 -11.57 17.59
CA ARG A 118 -0.65 -10.36 18.13
C ARG A 118 0.12 -9.58 17.06
N ALA A 119 0.80 -10.26 16.13
CA ALA A 119 1.49 -9.63 15.00
C ALA A 119 0.49 -8.91 14.08
N VAL A 120 -0.59 -9.59 13.67
CA VAL A 120 -1.66 -8.97 12.84
C VAL A 120 -2.29 -7.77 13.56
N ALA A 121 -2.57 -7.89 14.86
CA ALA A 121 -3.11 -6.77 15.65
C ALA A 121 -2.09 -5.62 15.79
N ARG A 122 -0.79 -5.90 15.90
CA ARG A 122 0.27 -4.90 15.94
C ARG A 122 0.37 -4.15 14.60
N ALA A 123 0.29 -4.86 13.48
CA ALA A 123 0.23 -4.27 12.15
C ALA A 123 -0.95 -3.28 12.04
N ALA A 124 -2.16 -3.71 12.43
CA ALA A 124 -3.33 -2.82 12.43
C ALA A 124 -3.12 -1.58 13.33
N ARG A 125 -2.53 -1.74 14.52
CA ARG A 125 -2.28 -0.62 15.45
C ARG A 125 -1.27 0.39 14.90
N VAL A 126 -0.15 -0.05 14.33
CA VAL A 126 0.87 0.87 13.80
C VAL A 126 0.35 1.66 12.60
N HIS A 127 -0.36 1.02 11.66
CA HIS A 127 -0.95 1.73 10.52
C HIS A 127 -2.05 2.70 10.97
N ALA A 128 -2.87 2.34 11.95
CA ALA A 128 -3.83 3.28 12.53
C ALA A 128 -3.16 4.50 13.18
N ALA A 129 -1.99 4.30 13.82
CA ALA A 129 -1.20 5.40 14.36
C ALA A 129 -0.59 6.28 13.25
N LEU A 130 -0.08 5.68 12.17
CA LEU A 130 0.38 6.40 10.98
C LEU A 130 -0.74 7.25 10.39
N VAL A 131 -1.93 6.70 10.16
CA VAL A 131 -3.09 7.44 9.64
C VAL A 131 -3.39 8.67 10.48
N ARG A 132 -3.48 8.52 11.82
CA ARG A 132 -3.71 9.66 12.73
C ARG A 132 -2.57 10.68 12.67
N ARG A 133 -1.33 10.21 12.64
CA ARG A 133 -0.15 11.07 12.60
C ARG A 133 -0.12 11.88 11.31
N ILE A 134 -0.35 11.24 10.17
CA ILE A 134 -0.36 11.87 8.84
C ILE A 134 -1.51 12.88 8.75
N ALA A 135 -2.72 12.51 9.18
CA ALA A 135 -3.90 13.38 9.11
C ALA A 135 -3.75 14.69 9.92
N SER A 136 -2.92 14.69 10.97
CA SER A 136 -2.64 15.87 11.80
C SER A 136 -1.54 16.78 11.25
N MET A 137 -0.89 16.42 10.15
CA MET A 137 0.23 17.21 9.60
C MET A 137 -0.26 18.45 8.86
N SER A 138 0.48 19.56 9.02
CA SER A 138 0.32 20.72 8.16
C SER A 138 1.02 20.52 6.81
N PRO A 139 0.62 21.25 5.75
CA PRO A 139 1.31 21.20 4.47
C PRO A 139 2.82 21.51 4.57
N ALA A 140 3.20 22.48 5.42
CA ALA A 140 4.61 22.78 5.67
C ALA A 140 5.36 21.62 6.35
N ALA A 141 4.70 20.89 7.25
CA ALA A 141 5.29 19.72 7.90
C ALA A 141 5.53 18.57 6.92
N LEU A 142 4.69 18.39 5.89
CA LEU A 142 4.91 17.38 4.85
C LEU A 142 6.20 17.62 4.06
N ASN A 143 6.54 18.89 3.80
CA ASN A 143 7.73 19.27 3.04
C ASN A 143 9.02 19.30 3.88
N ARG A 144 8.91 19.22 5.21
CA ARG A 144 10.08 19.21 6.09
C ARG A 144 10.88 17.92 5.88
N LYS A 145 12.21 18.04 5.79
CA LYS A 145 13.13 16.90 5.82
C LYS A 145 13.14 16.25 7.20
N SER A 146 13.17 14.92 7.22
CA SER A 146 13.49 14.17 8.43
C SER A 146 14.84 14.64 8.96
N GLN A 147 14.96 14.73 10.28
CA GLN A 147 16.25 15.05 10.92
C GLN A 147 17.27 13.92 10.76
N LYS A 148 16.83 12.76 10.31
CA LYS A 148 17.62 11.52 10.34
C LYS A 148 17.94 10.94 8.98
N THR A 149 17.21 11.37 7.95
CA THR A 149 17.38 10.89 6.57
C THR A 149 17.26 12.06 5.61
N ARG A 150 17.71 11.86 4.37
CA ARG A 150 17.61 12.89 3.32
C ARG A 150 16.18 13.15 2.83
N TYR A 151 15.21 12.35 3.26
CA TYR A 151 13.84 12.34 2.74
C TYR A 151 12.95 13.36 3.47
N SER A 152 12.00 13.96 2.75
CA SER A 152 10.90 14.70 3.36
C SER A 152 9.92 13.77 4.06
N ASN A 153 9.11 14.31 4.97
CA ASN A 153 8.03 13.54 5.58
C ASN A 153 7.06 12.98 4.53
N ALA A 154 6.73 13.75 3.48
CA ALA A 154 5.94 13.25 2.36
C ALA A 154 6.60 12.06 1.66
N GLN A 155 7.91 12.11 1.42
CA GLN A 155 8.64 11.00 0.81
C GLN A 155 8.68 9.76 1.72
N LEU A 156 8.81 9.94 3.03
CA LEU A 156 8.75 8.82 4.00
C LEU A 156 7.36 8.17 4.01
N ILE A 157 6.29 8.98 4.00
CA ILE A 157 4.91 8.49 3.98
C ILE A 157 4.64 7.72 2.70
N LEU A 158 4.94 8.31 1.54
CA LEU A 158 4.75 7.66 0.25
C LEU A 158 5.59 6.39 0.13
N GLY A 159 6.85 6.43 0.59
CA GLY A 159 7.72 5.26 0.65
C GLY A 159 7.15 4.15 1.54
N GLY A 160 6.61 4.49 2.71
CA GLY A 160 5.97 3.53 3.62
C GLY A 160 4.71 2.90 3.04
N ILE A 161 3.86 3.70 2.37
CA ILE A 161 2.67 3.21 1.65
C ILE A 161 3.09 2.25 0.54
N SER A 162 4.04 2.65 -0.31
CA SER A 162 4.54 1.81 -1.41
C SER A 162 5.18 0.52 -0.91
N HIS A 163 5.96 0.58 0.18
CA HIS A 163 6.58 -0.58 0.82
C HIS A 163 5.52 -1.56 1.34
N THR A 164 4.52 -1.05 2.06
CA THR A 164 3.38 -1.87 2.55
C THR A 164 2.65 -2.55 1.39
N ALA A 165 2.37 -1.82 0.30
CA ALA A 165 1.72 -2.37 -0.88
C ALA A 165 2.56 -3.46 -1.55
N TYR A 166 3.87 -3.24 -1.71
CA TYR A 166 4.81 -4.21 -2.28
C TYR A 166 4.80 -5.54 -1.50
N HIS A 167 4.94 -5.47 -0.18
CA HIS A 167 4.94 -6.67 0.67
C HIS A 167 3.55 -7.31 0.80
N THR A 168 2.47 -6.52 0.74
CA THR A 168 1.11 -7.07 0.67
C THR A 168 0.90 -7.92 -0.59
N GLY A 169 1.46 -7.49 -1.73
CA GLY A 169 1.45 -8.29 -2.97
C GLY A 169 2.19 -9.62 -2.81
N ARG A 170 3.34 -9.63 -2.13
CA ARG A 170 4.10 -10.85 -1.80
C ARG A 170 3.28 -11.80 -0.92
N ILE A 171 2.65 -11.28 0.13
CA ILE A 171 1.78 -12.08 1.01
C ILE A 171 0.63 -12.71 0.23
N ALA A 172 -0.03 -11.94 -0.64
CA ALA A 172 -1.13 -12.44 -1.46
C ALA A 172 -0.69 -13.58 -2.40
N LEU A 173 0.51 -13.46 -2.98
CA LEU A 173 1.10 -14.51 -3.81
C LEU A 173 1.43 -15.75 -2.97
N LEU A 174 2.11 -15.60 -1.84
CA LEU A 174 2.48 -16.70 -0.94
C LEU A 174 1.24 -17.46 -0.46
N LYS A 175 0.19 -16.75 -0.05
CA LYS A 175 -1.11 -17.32 0.32
C LYS A 175 -1.67 -18.21 -0.80
N ARG A 176 -1.67 -17.70 -2.04
CA ARG A 176 -2.17 -18.45 -3.20
C ARG A 176 -1.32 -19.68 -3.51
N VAL A 177 0.01 -19.58 -3.42
CA VAL A 177 0.92 -20.71 -3.66
C VAL A 177 0.75 -21.77 -2.57
N HIS A 178 0.70 -21.37 -1.29
CA HIS A 178 0.44 -22.28 -0.18
C HIS A 178 -0.85 -23.07 -0.40
N GLN A 179 -1.94 -22.37 -0.72
CA GLN A 179 -3.24 -22.99 -0.99
C GLN A 179 -3.19 -23.96 -2.18
N HIS A 180 -2.43 -23.64 -3.23
CA HIS A 180 -2.29 -24.54 -4.37
C HIS A 180 -1.51 -25.81 -4.00
N VAL A 181 -0.42 -25.70 -3.24
CA VAL A 181 0.43 -26.82 -2.82
C VAL A 181 -0.27 -27.73 -1.80
N HIS A 182 -1.17 -27.17 -0.99
CA HIS A 182 -1.86 -27.89 0.11
C HIS A 182 -3.35 -28.16 -0.17
N GLN A 183 -3.81 -27.92 -1.41
CA GLN A 183 -5.11 -28.41 -1.84
C GLN A 183 -5.03 -29.92 -2.07
N PRO A 184 -6.00 -30.73 -1.62
CA PRO A 184 -6.10 -32.11 -2.06
C PRO A 184 -6.26 -32.12 -3.59
N ALA A 185 -5.54 -33.00 -4.27
CA ALA A 185 -5.66 -33.16 -5.72
C ALA A 185 -7.15 -33.31 -6.09
N ALA A 186 -7.59 -32.59 -7.13
CA ALA A 186 -8.92 -32.82 -7.68
C ALA A 186 -9.02 -34.32 -8.06
N PRO A 187 -10.12 -35.01 -7.73
CA PRO A 187 -10.30 -36.39 -8.17
C PRO A 187 -10.19 -36.40 -9.70
N ALA A 188 -9.36 -37.31 -10.23
CA ALA A 188 -9.28 -37.53 -11.67
C ALA A 188 -10.69 -37.88 -12.17
N VAL A 189 -11.16 -37.11 -13.15
CA VAL A 189 -12.44 -37.33 -13.86
C VAL A 189 -12.29 -38.51 -14.81
#